data_AF-A0A6I8U4N3-F1
#
_entry.id   AF-A0A6I8U4N3-F1
#
_cell.length_a   1.000
_cell.length_b   1.000
_cell.length_c   1.000
_cell.angle_alpha   90.00
_cell.angle_beta   90.00
_cell.angle_gamma   90.00
#
_symmetry.space_group_name_H-M   'P 1'
#
loop_
_entity.id
_entity.type
_entity.pdbx_description
1 polymer ?
#
loop_
_entity_poly.entity_id
_entity_poly.type
_entity_poly.pdbx_seq_one_letter_code
_entity_poly.pdbx_strand_id
1 'polypeptide(L)'
;MATSSLTSVTFRPPSARHSDIPRLSCKTMEFNNNDNGDKFPYSIDFVDQLTNEKLLRDFHGEKTGFVRVGNDKWVFPSKYRDAAEHFYNFQAHPDDVWVATYPRSGTTWTQEMVWLICNNLDFQAARSEPLTKRFPFFE
;
A
#
# COMPACT_ATOMS: atom_id res chain seq x y z
N MET A 1 28.41 24.84 -35.39
CA MET A 1 27.74 25.70 -34.38
C MET A 1 26.68 24.86 -33.70
N ALA A 2 26.96 24.36 -32.50
CA ALA A 2 25.99 23.62 -31.70
C ALA A 2 25.30 24.62 -30.76
N THR A 3 24.01 24.87 -30.97
CA THR A 3 23.20 25.71 -30.09
C THR A 3 22.68 24.86 -28.95
N SER A 4 23.23 25.08 -27.75
CA SER A 4 22.72 24.58 -26.48
C SER A 4 21.37 25.24 -26.17
N SER A 5 20.30 24.46 -26.12
CA SER A 5 19.01 24.88 -25.57
C SER A 5 18.99 24.51 -24.09
N LEU A 6 19.20 25.49 -23.22
CA LEU A 6 18.99 25.38 -21.78
C LEU A 6 17.48 25.31 -21.49
N THR A 7 16.95 24.10 -21.29
CA THR A 7 15.61 23.93 -20.72
C THR A 7 15.72 24.17 -19.22
N SER A 8 15.19 25.30 -18.72
CA SER A 8 15.13 25.55 -17.28
C SER A 8 14.14 24.58 -16.63
N VAL A 9 14.65 23.61 -15.87
CA VAL A 9 13.83 22.79 -14.98
C VAL A 9 13.51 23.66 -13.76
N THR A 10 12.36 24.34 -13.79
CA THR A 10 11.84 25.02 -12.60
C THR A 10 11.30 23.96 -11.65
N PHE A 11 11.99 23.72 -10.53
CA PHE A 11 11.42 23.01 -9.39
C PHE A 11 10.20 23.79 -8.90
N ARG A 12 8.99 23.27 -9.12
CA ARG A 12 7.82 23.77 -8.39
C ARG A 12 8.01 23.42 -6.91
N PRO A 13 7.83 24.37 -5.99
CA PRO A 13 7.77 24.04 -4.57
C PRO A 13 6.59 23.09 -4.32
N PRO A 14 6.67 22.19 -3.30
CA PRO A 14 5.58 21.28 -2.99
C PRO A 14 4.36 22.08 -2.55
N SER A 15 3.39 22.26 -3.44
CA SER A 15 2.14 22.94 -3.16
C SER A 15 1.11 21.95 -2.60
N ALA A 16 1.35 21.49 -1.37
CA ALA A 16 0.30 21.05 -0.45
C ALA A 16 0.95 20.83 0.92
N ARG A 17 0.65 21.69 1.89
CA ARG A 17 0.96 21.36 3.29
C ARG A 17 -0.03 20.30 3.73
N HIS A 18 0.46 19.30 4.46
CA HIS A 18 -0.33 18.20 5.02
C HIS A 18 -1.52 18.67 5.90
N SER A 19 -1.56 19.96 6.27
CA SER A 19 -2.67 20.63 6.95
C SER A 19 -3.93 20.82 6.11
N ASP A 20 -3.83 20.71 4.77
CA ASP A 20 -4.91 21.03 3.85
C ASP A 20 -5.74 19.78 3.46
N ILE A 21 -5.43 18.61 4.03
CA ILE A 21 -6.22 17.39 3.84
C ILE A 21 -7.38 17.42 4.83
N PRO A 22 -8.65 17.51 4.38
CA PRO A 22 -9.79 17.49 5.29
C PRO A 22 -9.77 16.20 6.11
N ARG A 23 -9.87 16.37 7.44
CA ARG A 23 -9.91 15.27 8.41
C ARG A 23 -11.14 14.43 8.10
N LEU A 24 -10.96 13.33 7.38
CA LEU A 24 -12.02 12.38 7.04
C LEU A 24 -12.64 11.89 8.36
N SER A 25 -13.86 12.32 8.65
CA SER A 25 -14.68 11.77 9.72
C SER A 25 -14.83 10.28 9.46
N CYS A 26 -14.79 9.45 10.50
CA CYS A 26 -15.01 8.01 10.47
C CYS A 26 -16.36 7.67 9.80
N LYS A 27 -16.36 7.63 8.48
CA LYS A 27 -17.24 6.83 7.64
C LYS A 27 -16.49 5.51 7.46
N THR A 28 -17.22 4.40 7.42
CA THR A 28 -16.71 3.10 6.94
C THR A 28 -15.72 3.36 5.82
N MET A 29 -14.48 2.87 5.93
CA MET A 29 -13.45 3.13 4.93
C MET A 29 -13.92 2.57 3.58
N GLU A 30 -14.55 3.42 2.79
CA GLU A 30 -14.72 3.20 1.36
C GLU A 30 -13.33 3.42 0.77
N PHE A 31 -12.48 2.40 0.90
CA PHE A 31 -11.14 2.38 0.33
C PHE A 31 -11.14 2.44 -1.20
N ASN A 32 -12.30 2.21 -1.81
CA ASN A 32 -12.43 2.21 -3.24
C ASN A 32 -12.89 3.58 -3.72
N ASN A 33 -11.95 4.33 -4.30
CA ASN A 33 -12.21 5.60 -4.98
C ASN A 33 -12.69 5.40 -6.43
N ASN A 34 -13.04 4.17 -6.82
CA ASN A 34 -13.47 3.82 -8.17
C ASN A 34 -14.92 3.33 -8.21
N ASP A 35 -15.80 4.15 -8.78
CA ASP A 35 -17.21 3.83 -8.98
C ASP A 35 -17.46 2.82 -10.12
N ASN A 36 -16.47 2.59 -11.00
CA ASN A 36 -16.56 1.71 -12.18
C ASN A 36 -15.53 0.57 -12.10
N GLY A 37 -15.54 -0.18 -11.00
CA GLY A 37 -14.62 -1.30 -10.79
C GLY A 37 -14.94 -2.51 -11.69
N ASP A 38 -13.89 -3.12 -12.25
CA ASP A 38 -13.98 -4.40 -12.94
C ASP A 38 -14.04 -5.56 -11.94
N LYS A 39 -14.67 -6.67 -12.34
CA LYS A 39 -14.71 -7.86 -11.50
C LYS A 39 -13.31 -8.45 -11.33
N PHE A 40 -12.95 -8.78 -10.08
CA PHE A 40 -11.67 -9.42 -9.78
C PHE A 40 -11.47 -10.70 -10.63
N PRO A 41 -10.39 -10.81 -11.44
CA PRO A 41 -10.29 -11.84 -12.46
C PRO A 41 -9.74 -13.19 -11.96
N TYR A 42 -9.18 -13.25 -10.75
CA TYR A 42 -8.53 -14.47 -10.23
C TYR A 42 -9.45 -15.26 -9.30
N SER A 43 -9.33 -16.60 -9.30
CA SER A 43 -10.01 -17.44 -8.32
C SER A 43 -9.39 -17.28 -6.94
N ILE A 44 -10.23 -17.29 -5.91
CA ILE A 44 -9.82 -17.26 -4.51
C ILE A 44 -10.44 -18.49 -3.84
N ASP A 45 -9.59 -19.48 -3.57
CA ASP A 45 -10.00 -20.77 -3.05
C ASP A 45 -9.41 -20.98 -1.65
N PHE A 46 -10.14 -21.64 -0.74
CA PHE A 46 -9.59 -21.96 0.57
C PHE A 46 -8.43 -22.95 0.46
N VAL A 47 -7.44 -22.78 1.35
CA VAL A 47 -6.35 -23.75 1.50
C VAL A 47 -6.92 -25.09 2.01
N ASP A 48 -6.32 -26.20 1.57
CA ASP A 48 -6.63 -27.54 2.07
C ASP A 48 -6.64 -27.59 3.60
N GLN A 49 -7.58 -28.34 4.17
CA GLN A 49 -7.84 -28.37 5.61
C GLN A 49 -6.57 -28.70 6.43
N LEU A 50 -5.79 -29.70 6.04
CA LEU A 50 -4.59 -30.11 6.78
C LEU A 50 -3.52 -29.02 6.75
N THR A 51 -3.39 -28.34 5.61
CA THR A 51 -2.45 -27.24 5.47
C THR A 51 -2.92 -26.02 6.27
N ASN A 52 -4.22 -25.72 6.25
CA ASN A 52 -4.79 -24.62 7.00
C ASN A 52 -4.65 -24.80 8.51
N GLU A 53 -4.88 -26.02 9.03
CA GLU A 53 -4.65 -26.36 10.45
C GLU A 53 -3.19 -26.13 10.85
N LYS A 54 -2.25 -26.56 10.00
CA LYS A 54 -0.82 -26.31 10.22
C LYS A 54 -0.50 -24.81 10.24
N LEU A 55 -1.04 -24.05 9.29
CA LEU A 55 -0.82 -22.60 9.22
C LEU A 55 -1.40 -21.89 10.46
N LEU A 56 -2.62 -22.22 10.89
CA LEU A 56 -3.24 -21.62 12.08
C LEU A 56 -2.47 -21.96 13.36
N ARG A 57 -1.84 -23.14 13.42
CA ARG A 57 -0.95 -23.50 14.53
C ARG A 57 0.30 -22.63 14.57
N ASP A 58 0.91 -22.35 13.42
CA ASP A 58 2.18 -21.64 13.35
C ASP A 58 1.97 -20.10 13.33
N PHE A 59 0.84 -19.59 12.84
CA PHE A 59 0.49 -18.17 12.71
C PHE A 59 -0.65 -17.75 13.67
N HIS A 60 -0.31 -17.50 14.94
CA HIS A 60 -1.30 -17.18 15.99
C HIS A 60 -2.09 -15.87 15.80
N GLY A 61 -1.66 -14.99 14.90
CA GLY A 61 -2.34 -13.73 14.61
C GLY A 61 -3.62 -13.91 13.77
N GLU A 62 -3.69 -14.97 12.98
CA GLU A 62 -4.83 -15.27 12.11
C GLU A 62 -5.72 -16.34 12.76
N LYS A 63 -7.04 -16.15 12.67
CA LYS A 63 -8.04 -17.06 13.28
C LYS A 63 -9.04 -17.59 12.27
N THR A 64 -9.16 -16.94 11.12
CA THR A 64 -10.17 -17.21 10.10
C THR A 64 -9.68 -18.16 9.01
N GLY A 65 -8.38 -18.43 8.97
CA GLY A 65 -7.73 -19.33 8.01
C GLY A 65 -7.12 -18.59 6.83
N PHE A 66 -6.71 -19.35 5.83
CA PHE A 66 -5.96 -18.87 4.67
C PHE A 66 -6.61 -19.28 3.34
N VAL A 67 -6.41 -18.44 2.32
CA VAL A 67 -6.87 -18.65 0.94
C VAL A 67 -5.68 -18.66 -0.03
N ARG A 68 -5.89 -19.26 -1.19
CA ARG A 68 -4.99 -19.26 -2.34
C ARG A 68 -5.61 -18.46 -3.47
N VAL A 69 -4.81 -17.59 -4.08
CA VAL A 69 -5.25 -16.67 -5.12
C VAL A 69 -4.55 -16.98 -6.43
N GLY A 70 -5.34 -17.14 -7.50
CA GLY A 70 -4.87 -17.35 -8.86
C GLY A 70 -4.17 -18.69 -9.09
N ASN A 71 -3.69 -18.87 -10.33
CA ASN A 71 -3.05 -20.13 -10.77
C ASN A 71 -1.74 -20.42 -10.03
N ASP A 72 -1.02 -19.36 -9.62
CA ASP A 72 0.25 -19.43 -8.90
C ASP A 72 0.07 -19.73 -7.40
N LYS A 73 -1.18 -19.75 -6.91
CA LYS A 73 -1.56 -20.12 -5.54
C LYS A 73 -0.91 -19.25 -4.46
N TRP A 74 -0.92 -17.94 -4.65
CA TRP A 74 -0.47 -16.97 -3.65
C TRP A 74 -1.31 -17.09 -2.38
N VAL A 75 -0.66 -17.17 -1.21
CA VAL A 75 -1.34 -17.42 0.08
C VAL A 75 -1.61 -16.12 0.80
N PHE A 76 -2.88 -15.89 1.16
CA PHE A 76 -3.33 -14.73 1.93
C PHE A 76 -4.21 -15.15 3.12
N PRO A 77 -4.36 -14.30 4.14
CA PRO A 77 -5.42 -14.44 5.14
C PRO A 77 -6.81 -14.48 4.49
N SER A 78 -7.75 -15.19 5.09
CA SER A 78 -9.08 -15.37 4.46
C SER A 78 -9.83 -14.06 4.19
N LYS A 79 -9.58 -13.03 5.00
CA LYS A 79 -10.15 -11.68 4.84
C LYS A 79 -9.79 -11.01 3.53
N TYR A 80 -8.67 -11.39 2.91
CA TYR A 80 -8.30 -10.83 1.60
C TYR A 80 -9.40 -11.04 0.57
N ARG A 81 -10.13 -12.15 0.65
CA ARG A 81 -11.27 -12.44 -0.23
C ARG A 81 -12.26 -11.29 -0.34
N ASP A 82 -12.56 -10.64 0.78
CA ASP A 82 -13.56 -9.57 0.84
C ASP A 82 -13.01 -8.24 0.31
N ALA A 83 -11.69 -8.06 0.37
CA ALA A 83 -10.99 -6.84 -0.02
C ALA A 83 -10.37 -6.91 -1.43
N ALA A 84 -10.18 -8.10 -2.01
CA ALA A 84 -9.42 -8.31 -3.25
C ALA A 84 -9.95 -7.47 -4.42
N GLU A 85 -11.27 -7.38 -4.57
CA GLU A 85 -11.90 -6.56 -5.61
C GLU A 85 -11.69 -5.05 -5.39
N HIS A 86 -11.64 -4.61 -4.13
CA HIS A 86 -11.37 -3.21 -3.79
C HIS A 86 -9.91 -2.86 -4.10
N PHE A 87 -8.96 -3.72 -3.73
CA PHE A 87 -7.54 -3.50 -4.04
C PHE A 87 -7.25 -3.54 -5.53
N TYR A 88 -7.89 -4.45 -6.28
CA TYR A 88 -7.71 -4.57 -7.72
C TYR A 88 -8.18 -3.33 -8.47
N ASN A 89 -9.25 -2.69 -7.99
CA ASN A 89 -9.84 -1.52 -8.62
C ASN A 89 -9.35 -0.19 -8.05
N PHE A 90 -8.39 -0.24 -7.12
CA PHE A 90 -7.83 0.95 -6.49
C PHE A 90 -7.21 1.88 -7.56
N GLN A 91 -7.67 3.14 -7.58
CA GLN A 91 -7.12 4.16 -8.46
C GLN A 91 -5.95 4.87 -7.79
N ALA A 92 -4.74 4.51 -8.21
CA ALA A 92 -3.53 5.21 -7.80
C ALA A 92 -3.46 6.61 -8.42
N HIS A 93 -2.96 7.58 -7.64
CA HIS A 93 -2.63 8.90 -8.14
C HIS A 93 -1.25 8.89 -8.83
N PRO A 94 -1.02 9.80 -9.80
CA PRO A 94 0.27 9.88 -10.51
C PRO A 94 1.44 10.25 -9.60
N ASP A 95 1.16 10.84 -8.43
CA ASP A 95 2.16 11.26 -7.44
C ASP A 95 2.35 10.22 -6.31
N ASP A 96 1.65 9.09 -6.35
CA ASP A 96 1.74 8.06 -5.32
C ASP A 96 3.09 7.33 -5.36
N VAL A 97 3.69 7.13 -4.18
CA VAL A 97 4.94 6.39 -4.02
C VAL A 97 4.68 5.08 -3.31
N TRP A 98 4.98 3.98 -4.01
CA TRP A 98 4.73 2.63 -3.52
C TRP A 98 6.02 1.97 -3.02
N VAL A 99 5.97 1.39 -1.82
CA VAL A 99 7.04 0.52 -1.31
C VAL A 99 6.47 -0.89 -1.20
N ALA A 100 6.73 -1.70 -2.23
CA ALA A 100 6.24 -3.07 -2.33
C ALA A 100 7.38 -4.07 -2.15
N THR A 101 7.30 -4.93 -1.14
CA THR A 101 8.26 -6.03 -0.95
C THR A 101 7.57 -7.25 -0.36
N TYR A 102 8.25 -8.39 -0.40
CA TYR A 102 7.88 -9.53 0.44
C TYR A 102 8.08 -9.18 1.94
N PRO A 103 7.25 -9.72 2.86
CA PRO A 103 7.39 -9.42 4.28
C PRO A 103 8.80 -9.73 4.81
N ARG A 104 9.28 -8.86 5.72
CA ARG A 104 10.59 -8.96 6.38
C ARG A 104 11.82 -8.73 5.48
N SER A 105 11.64 -8.17 4.28
CA SER A 105 12.74 -7.82 3.35
C SER A 105 13.26 -6.38 3.50
N GLY A 106 13.00 -5.69 4.62
CA GLY A 106 13.49 -4.32 4.86
C GLY A 106 12.53 -3.18 4.49
N THR A 107 11.22 -3.44 4.45
CA THR A 107 10.19 -2.41 4.18
C THR A 107 10.32 -1.19 5.06
N THR A 108 10.44 -1.36 6.37
CA THR A 108 10.48 -0.26 7.34
C THR A 108 11.63 0.72 7.08
N TRP A 109 12.83 0.20 6.78
CA TRP A 109 13.98 1.03 6.46
C TRP A 109 13.77 1.77 5.13
N THR A 110 13.24 1.06 4.14
CA THR A 110 12.95 1.64 2.83
C THR A 110 11.90 2.75 2.92
N GLN A 111 10.80 2.53 3.65
CA GLN A 111 9.76 3.53 3.89
C GLN A 111 10.35 4.79 4.55
N GLU A 112 11.22 4.64 5.55
CA GLU A 112 11.84 5.78 6.22
C GLU A 112 12.75 6.59 5.29
N MET A 113 13.61 5.90 4.54
CA MET A 113 14.51 6.56 3.57
C MET A 113 13.73 7.28 2.48
N VAL A 114 12.72 6.61 1.90
CA VAL A 114 11.85 7.20 0.87
C VAL A 114 11.13 8.43 1.41
N TRP A 115 10.56 8.35 2.63
CA TRP A 115 9.88 9.48 3.24
C TRP A 115 10.79 10.71 3.36
N LEU A 116 12.00 10.51 3.89
CA LEU A 116 12.97 11.59 4.08
C LEU A 116 13.37 12.21 2.76
N ILE A 117 13.65 11.41 1.73
CA ILE A 117 14.02 11.91 0.40
C ILE A 117 12.88 12.76 -0.19
N CYS A 118 11.63 12.29 -0.11
CA CYS A 118 10.46 13.02 -0.61
C CYS A 118 10.15 14.30 0.19
N ASN A 119 10.56 14.37 1.47
CA ASN A 119 10.29 15.49 2.37
C ASN A 119 11.55 16.30 2.70
N ASN A 120 12.46 16.44 1.72
CA ASN A 120 13.66 17.31 1.82
C ASN A 120 14.55 17.04 3.05
N LEU A 121 14.65 15.78 3.48
CA LEU A 121 15.40 15.33 4.65
C LEU A 121 14.94 15.99 5.96
N ASP A 122 13.63 16.23 6.12
CA ASP A 122 13.05 16.73 7.37
C ASP A 122 13.03 15.67 8.47
N PHE A 123 14.15 15.56 9.19
CA PHE A 123 14.30 14.63 10.32
C PHE A 123 13.43 14.99 11.53
N GLN A 124 12.97 16.24 11.67
CA GLN A 124 12.13 16.62 12.81
C GLN A 124 10.71 16.07 12.63
N ALA A 125 10.15 16.27 11.43
CA ALA A 125 8.84 15.75 11.08
C ALA A 125 8.82 14.20 11.05
N ALA A 126 9.88 13.57 10.54
CA ALA A 126 10.02 12.10 10.55
C ALA A 126 9.98 11.51 11.96
N ARG A 127 10.54 12.23 12.95
CA ARG A 127 10.57 11.82 14.36
C ARG A 127 9.27 12.11 15.10
N SER A 128 8.54 13.16 14.71
CA SER A 128 7.31 13.56 15.39
C SER A 128 6.12 12.67 15.02
N GLU A 129 6.07 12.16 13.78
CA GLU A 129 4.96 11.33 13.32
C GLU A 129 5.36 9.85 13.14
N PRO A 130 4.57 8.90 13.69
CA PRO A 130 4.83 7.48 13.52
C PRO A 130 4.71 7.06 12.06
N LEU A 131 5.51 6.05 11.68
CA LEU A 131 5.58 5.54 10.32
C LEU A 131 4.21 5.09 9.78
N THR A 132 3.34 4.53 10.62
CA THR A 132 1.99 4.07 10.25
C THR A 132 1.06 5.20 9.82
N LYS A 133 1.33 6.45 10.20
CA LYS A 133 0.59 7.61 9.70
C LYS A 133 1.19 8.18 8.41
N ARG A 134 2.51 8.03 8.24
CA ARG A 134 3.24 8.52 7.07
C ARG A 134 3.10 7.60 5.86
N PHE A 135 3.00 6.30 6.11
CA PHE A 135 2.79 5.26 5.11
C PHE A 135 1.56 4.42 5.49
N PRO A 136 0.41 4.65 4.84
CA PRO A 136 -0.71 3.72 4.90
C PRO A 136 -0.27 2.33 4.46
N PHE A 137 -0.71 1.30 5.18
CA PHE A 137 -0.45 -0.08 4.78
C PHE A 137 -1.49 -0.49 3.74
N PHE A 138 -1.00 -0.94 2.59
CA PHE A 138 -1.84 -1.44 1.50
C PHE A 138 -1.71 -2.96 1.43
N GLU A 139 -2.53 -3.63 2.24
CA GLU A 139 -3.03 -5.03 2.16
C GLU A 139 -3.72 -5.43 3.48
#